data_AF-A0A7Y4U395-F1
#
_entry.id   AF-A0A7Y4U395-F1
#
_cell.length_a   1.000
_cell.length_b   1.000
_cell.length_c   1.000
_cell.angle_alpha   90.00
_cell.angle_beta   90.00
_cell.angle_gamma   90.00
#
_symmetry.space_group_name_H-M   'P 1'
#
loop_
_entity.id
_entity.type
_entity.pdbx_description
1 polymer ?
#
loop_
_entity_poly.entity_id
_entity_poly.type
_entity_poly.pdbx_seq_one_letter_code
_entity_poly.pdbx_strand_id
1 'polypeptide(L)'
;MSNDPFVVLGLDETASDEMVREAYIAAIRISPPDRDPEGFRRARDAYEQLRDPEKRLDLRLFGPAPLPDLVALAETFPEERRHVGPDLWLNVLREPRR
;
A
#
# COMPACT_ATOMS: atom_id res chain seq x y z
N MET A 1 2.78 -6.60 5.31
CA MET A 1 3.53 -5.98 4.19
C MET A 1 2.53 -5.17 3.39
N SER A 2 2.84 -3.92 3.02
CA SER A 2 1.89 -3.09 2.28
C SER A 2 1.68 -3.66 0.88
N ASN A 3 0.42 -3.89 0.48
CA ASN A 3 0.05 -4.35 -0.86
C ASN A 3 -0.20 -3.17 -1.82
N ASP A 4 0.22 -1.98 -1.43
CA ASP A 4 0.09 -0.77 -2.23
C ASP A 4 1.03 -0.83 -3.45
N PRO A 5 0.49 -0.79 -4.69
CA PRO A 5 1.28 -0.85 -5.91
C PRO A 5 2.35 0.24 -6.01
N PHE A 6 2.10 1.44 -5.50
CA PHE A 6 3.07 2.53 -5.52
C PHE A 6 4.25 2.23 -4.62
N VAL A 7 3.98 1.74 -3.40
CA VAL A 7 5.02 1.34 -2.44
C VAL A 7 5.84 0.17 -2.98
N VAL A 8 5.20 -0.81 -3.64
CA VAL A 8 5.90 -1.97 -4.23
C VAL A 8 6.88 -1.55 -5.32
N LEU A 9 6.53 -0.57 -6.16
CA LEU A 9 7.42 -0.04 -7.19
C LEU A 9 8.31 1.12 -6.71
N GLY A 10 8.20 1.55 -5.46
CA GLY A 10 8.97 2.65 -4.91
C GLY A 10 8.63 4.01 -5.53
N LEU A 11 7.36 4.21 -5.87
CA LEU A 11 6.84 5.39 -6.54
C LEU A 11 5.96 6.23 -5.61
N ASP A 12 5.83 7.50 -5.96
CA ASP A 12 4.82 8.40 -5.41
C ASP A 12 3.48 8.23 -6.14
N GLU A 13 2.36 8.50 -5.47
CA GLU A 13 1.00 8.44 -6.05
C GLU A 13 0.81 9.38 -7.25
N THR A 14 1.67 10.38 -7.41
CA THR A 14 1.68 11.33 -8.53
C THR A 14 2.56 10.89 -9.71
N ALA A 15 3.14 9.69 -9.66
CA ALA A 15 4.00 9.16 -10.72
C ALA A 15 3.30 9.12 -12.09
N SER A 16 4.02 9.54 -13.14
CA SER A 16 3.55 9.46 -14.51
C SER A 16 3.65 8.03 -15.07
N ASP A 17 3.04 7.79 -16.23
CA ASP A 17 3.08 6.48 -16.90
C ASP A 17 4.52 6.05 -17.22
N GLU A 18 5.36 7.01 -17.62
CA GLU A 18 6.76 6.74 -17.89
C GLU A 18 7.51 6.35 -16.62
N MET A 19 7.26 7.03 -15.50
CA MET A 19 7.85 6.68 -14.20
C MET A 19 7.43 5.28 -13.75
N VAL A 20 6.15 4.91 -13.93
CA VAL A 20 5.64 3.57 -13.63
C VAL A 20 6.36 2.50 -14.48
N ARG A 21 6.52 2.77 -15.78
CA ARG A 21 7.19 1.86 -16.72
C ARG A 21 8.67 1.68 -16.37
N GLU A 22 9.37 2.77 -16.09
CA GLU A 22 10.78 2.76 -15.71
C GLU A 22 11.02 2.00 -14.40
N ALA A 23 10.19 2.25 -13.38
CA ALA A 23 10.26 1.56 -12.10
C ALA A 23 10.01 0.06 -12.23
N TYR A 24 9.03 -0.36 -13.05
CA TYR A 24 8.80 -1.77 -13.33
C TYR A 24 10.02 -2.43 -13.99
N ILE A 25 10.62 -1.80 -15.01
CA ILE A 25 11.83 -2.32 -15.68
C ILE A 25 12.99 -2.44 -14.68
N ALA A 26 13.16 -1.46 -13.79
CA ALA A 26 14.17 -1.54 -12.74
C ALA A 26 13.89 -2.70 -11.77
N ALA A 27 12.64 -2.87 -11.34
CA ALA A 27 12.24 -3.92 -10.40
C ALA A 27 12.48 -5.34 -10.95
N ILE A 28 12.12 -5.60 -12.21
CA ILE A 28 12.35 -6.93 -12.84
C ILE A 28 13.83 -7.22 -13.10
N ARG A 29 14.67 -6.19 -13.27
CA ARG A 29 16.13 -6.37 -13.37
C ARG A 29 16.74 -6.78 -12.03
N ILE A 30 16.22 -6.24 -10.93
CA ILE A 30 16.64 -6.59 -9.58
C ILE A 30 16.11 -7.97 -9.17
N SER A 31 14.90 -8.31 -9.59
CA SER A 31 14.21 -9.57 -9.28
C SER A 31 13.93 -10.40 -10.55
N PRO A 32 14.95 -11.00 -11.19
CA PRO A 32 14.73 -11.87 -12.34
C PRO A 32 13.90 -13.09 -11.95
N PRO A 33 13.02 -13.62 -12.83
CA PRO A 33 12.15 -14.74 -12.53
C PRO A 33 12.92 -16.01 -12.14
N ASP A 34 14.14 -16.20 -12.66
CA ASP A 34 14.99 -17.35 -12.36
C ASP A 34 15.61 -17.30 -10.95
N ARG A 35 15.77 -16.10 -10.37
CA ARG A 35 16.46 -15.89 -9.09
C ARG A 35 15.51 -15.48 -7.96
N ASP A 36 14.50 -14.67 -8.28
CA ASP A 36 13.48 -14.21 -7.34
C ASP A 36 12.10 -14.19 -8.03
N PRO A 37 11.45 -15.35 -8.17
CA PRO A 37 10.12 -15.45 -8.78
C PRO A 37 9.04 -14.74 -7.94
N GLU A 38 9.21 -14.64 -6.62
CA GLU A 38 8.26 -13.93 -5.75
C GLU A 38 8.33 -12.41 -5.96
N GLY A 39 9.55 -11.86 -5.98
CA GLY A 39 9.78 -10.45 -6.27
C GLY A 39 9.32 -10.06 -7.66
N PHE A 40 9.56 -10.92 -8.66
CA PHE A 40 9.06 -10.71 -10.02
C PHE A 40 7.53 -10.62 -10.06
N ARG A 41 6.83 -11.55 -9.38
CA ARG A 41 5.35 -11.53 -9.32
C ARG A 41 4.84 -10.26 -8.64
N ARG A 42 5.40 -9.87 -7.50
CA ARG A 42 5.02 -8.60 -6.83
C ARG A 42 5.18 -7.38 -7.73
N ALA A 43 6.32 -7.26 -8.42
CA ALA A 43 6.58 -6.14 -9.33
C ALA A 43 5.59 -6.13 -10.51
N ARG A 44 5.29 -7.30 -11.08
CA ARG A 44 4.30 -7.45 -12.16
C ARG A 44 2.89 -7.07 -11.70
N ASP A 45 2.45 -7.57 -10.55
CA ASP A 45 1.11 -7.33 -10.03
C ASP A 45 0.89 -5.85 -9.69
N ALA A 46 1.93 -5.17 -9.20
CA ALA A 46 1.90 -3.73 -8.98
C ALA A 46 1.82 -2.95 -10.32
N TYR A 47 2.61 -3.32 -11.32
CA TYR A 47 2.58 -2.68 -12.63
C TYR A 47 1.22 -2.82 -13.33
N GLU A 48 0.59 -4.00 -13.28
CA GLU A 48 -0.73 -4.22 -13.89
C GLU A 48 -1.84 -3.35 -13.27
N GLN A 49 -1.69 -2.95 -12.02
CA GLN A 49 -2.61 -2.03 -11.35
C GLN A 49 -2.36 -0.56 -11.73
N LEU A 50 -1.12 -0.18 -12.05
CA LEU A 50 -0.73 1.20 -12.32
C LEU A 50 -0.61 1.56 -13.82
N ARG A 51 -0.54 0.58 -14.73
CA ARG A 51 -0.35 0.82 -16.18
C ARG A 51 -1.52 1.51 -16.87
N ASP A 52 -2.71 1.45 -16.26
CA ASP A 52 -3.94 1.99 -16.80
C ASP A 52 -4.23 3.34 -16.12
N PRO A 53 -4.20 4.46 -16.85
CA PRO A 53 -4.40 5.78 -16.26
C PRO A 53 -5.73 5.93 -15.53
N GLU A 54 -6.80 5.28 -15.99
CA GLU A 54 -8.11 5.32 -15.34
C GLU A 54 -8.07 4.58 -14.01
N LYS A 55 -7.51 3.35 -13.99
CA LYS A 55 -7.37 2.57 -12.75
C LYS A 55 -6.46 3.25 -11.74
N ARG A 56 -5.38 3.90 -12.21
CA ARG A 56 -4.48 4.66 -11.34
C ARG A 56 -5.19 5.88 -10.74
N LEU A 57 -6.01 6.56 -11.53
CA LEU A 57 -6.81 7.68 -11.04
C LEU A 57 -7.86 7.21 -10.03
N ASP A 58 -8.54 6.09 -10.30
CA ASP A 58 -9.49 5.49 -9.36
C ASP A 58 -8.82 5.14 -8.03
N LEU A 59 -7.64 4.50 -8.08
CA LEU A 59 -6.86 4.18 -6.88
C LEU A 59 -6.48 5.43 -6.09
N ARG A 60 -6.15 6.53 -6.78
CA ARG A 60 -5.81 7.80 -6.13
C ARG A 60 -7.04 8.51 -5.52
N LEU A 61 -8.19 8.46 -6.19
CA LEU A 61 -9.39 9.14 -5.74
C LEU A 61 -10.13 8.37 -4.64
N PHE A 62 -10.17 7.05 -4.75
CA PHE A 62 -11.01 6.19 -3.92
C PHE A 62 -10.21 5.23 -3.03
N GLY A 63 -8.90 5.12 -3.24
CA GLY A 63 -8.08 4.14 -2.55
C GLY A 63 -8.31 2.72 -3.08
N PRO A 64 -7.80 1.69 -2.38
CA PRO A 64 -8.05 0.30 -2.72
C PRO A 64 -9.54 -0.04 -2.69
N ALA A 65 -9.92 -1.11 -3.40
CA ALA A 65 -11.31 -1.55 -3.44
C ALA A 65 -11.90 -1.72 -2.02
N PRO A 66 -13.18 -1.34 -1.81
CA PRO A 66 -13.81 -1.47 -0.52
C PRO A 66 -13.85 -2.95 -0.09
N LEU A 67 -13.68 -3.17 1.21
CA LEU A 67 -13.77 -4.51 1.78
C LEU A 67 -15.20 -5.06 1.63
N PRO A 68 -15.36 -6.38 1.41
CA PRO A 68 -16.67 -6.97 1.13
C PRO A 68 -17.62 -6.91 2.32
N ASP A 69 -17.11 -6.97 3.55
CA ASP A 69 -17.87 -6.93 4.78
C ASP A 69 -17.03 -6.49 5.99
N LEU A 70 -17.67 -6.42 7.16
CA LEU A 70 -17.01 -6.07 8.42
C LEU A 70 -16.07 -7.15 8.95
N VAL A 71 -16.21 -8.41 8.51
CA VAL A 71 -15.33 -9.50 8.91
C VAL A 71 -13.97 -9.33 8.25
N ALA A 72 -13.94 -9.07 6.94
CA ALA A 72 -12.71 -8.73 6.21
C ALA A 72 -12.02 -7.48 6.78
N LEU A 73 -12.80 -6.50 7.26
CA LEU A 73 -12.26 -5.34 7.95
C LEU A 73 -11.56 -5.73 9.26
N ALA A 74 -12.15 -6.61 10.07
CA ALA A 74 -11.54 -7.06 11.31
C ALA A 74 -10.18 -7.76 11.08
N GLU A 75 -10.03 -8.50 9.99
CA GLU A 75 -8.78 -9.20 9.61
C GLU A 75 -7.66 -8.26 9.13
N THR A 76 -8.00 -7.02 8.75
CA THR A 76 -6.99 -6.04 8.30
C THR A 76 -6.20 -5.44 9.47
N PHE A 77 -6.72 -5.55 10.69
CA PHE A 77 -6.03 -5.06 11.88
C PHE A 77 -5.05 -6.11 12.43
N PRO A 78 -3.87 -5.69 12.91
CA PRO A 78 -2.94 -6.62 13.54
C PRO A 78 -3.59 -7.30 14.75
N GLU A 79 -3.36 -8.61 14.91
CA GLU A 79 -3.89 -9.39 16.04
C GLU A 79 -3.42 -8.84 17.40
N GLU A 80 -2.23 -8.25 17.43
CA GLU A 80 -1.64 -7.69 18.64
C GLU A 80 -2.30 -6.34 18.98
N ARG A 81 -3.33 -6.39 19.82
CA ARG A 81 -3.91 -5.20 20.44
C ARG A 81 -2.89 -4.58 21.38
N ARG A 82 -2.24 -3.50 20.96
CA ARG A 82 -1.41 -2.67 21.86
C ARG A 82 -2.30 -2.06 22.94
N HIS A 83 -2.28 -2.65 24.13
CA HIS A 83 -2.93 -2.08 25.30
C HIS A 83 -2.21 -0.79 25.71
N VAL A 84 -2.73 0.34 25.25
CA VAL A 84 -2.35 1.65 25.77
C VAL A 84 -3.12 1.86 27.06
N GLY A 85 -2.43 1.80 28.20
CA GLY A 85 -3.05 1.99 29.51
C GLY A 85 -3.79 3.33 29.64
N PRO A 86 -4.55 3.53 30.73
CA PRO A 86 -5.40 4.70 30.90
C PRO A 86 -4.61 6.03 30.90
N ASP A 87 -3.31 5.99 31.22
CA ASP A 87 -2.46 7.18 31.30
C ASP A 87 -2.37 7.95 29.97
N LEU A 88 -2.38 7.24 28.83
CA LEU A 88 -2.34 7.90 27.52
C LEU A 88 -3.60 8.73 27.28
N TRP A 89 -4.76 8.20 27.67
CA TRP A 89 -6.05 8.88 27.58
C TRP A 89 -6.16 10.03 28.58
N LEU A 90 -5.66 9.85 29.80
CA LEU A 90 -5.62 10.91 30.81
C LEU A 90 -4.74 12.09 30.36
N ASN A 91 -3.64 11.83 29.63
CA ASN A 91 -2.79 12.88 29.08
C ASN A 91 -3.52 13.70 28.01
N VAL A 92 -4.21 13.05 27.05
CA VAL A 92 -5.00 13.74 26.03
C VAL A 92 -6.12 14.58 26.66
N LEU A 93 -6.80 14.06 27.68
CA LEU A 93 -7.88 14.79 28.37
C LEU A 93 -7.38 15.94 29.26
N ARG A 94 -6.11 15.91 29.67
CA ARG A 94 -5.46 16.97 30.44
C ARG A 94 -4.87 18.06 29.56
N GLU A 95 -4.74 17.85 28.25
CA GLU A 95 -4.35 18.92 27.35
C GLU A 95 -5.48 19.97 27.32
N PRO A 96 -5.19 21.24 27.68
CA PRO A 96 -6.18 22.29 27.54
C PRO A 96 -6.50 22.43 26.06
N ARG A 97 -7.77 22.19 25.69
CA ARG A 97 -8.31 22.55 24.37
C ARG A 97 -7.93 24.00 24.07
N ARG A 98 -6.94 24.20 23.20
CA ARG A 98 -6.63 25.50 22.59
C ARG A 98 -7.69 25.87 21.56
#